data_AF-A0A285MXP8-F1
#
_entry.id   AF-A0A285MXP8-F1
#
_cell.length_a   1.000
_cell.length_b   1.000
_cell.length_c   1.000
_cell.angle_alpha   90.00
_cell.angle_beta   90.00
_cell.angle_gamma   90.00
#
_symmetry.space_group_name_H-M   'P 1'
#
loop_
_entity.id
_entity.type
_entity.pdbx_description
1 polymer ?
#
loop_
_entity_poly.entity_id
_entity_poly.type
_entity_poly.pdbx_seq_one_letter_code
_entity_poly.pdbx_strand_id
1 'polypeptide(L)'
;MRKFLFIFISVLLFGLAAYFAFIYYVPFSEGYRSGELIKFSRKGVLVKTWEGEISQGISGAQIFEFSVQDSEKEVIEKLKEYQGQYVKVTYKERYATFFWLGDTKYYIINVVQEKSPHFRQ
;
A
#
# COMPACT_ATOMS: atom_id res chain seq x y z
N MET A 1 18.60 1.90 40.73
CA MET A 1 18.87 2.49 39.40
C MET A 1 18.76 1.47 38.27
N ARG A 2 19.54 0.38 38.24
CA ARG A 2 19.48 -0.62 37.15
C ARG A 2 18.08 -1.24 36.94
N LYS A 3 17.37 -1.63 38.01
CA LYS A 3 16.01 -2.18 37.92
C LYS A 3 15.00 -1.20 37.31
N PHE A 4 15.08 0.08 37.67
CA PHE A 4 14.23 1.13 37.11
C PHE A 4 14.50 1.35 35.62
N LEU A 5 15.78 1.36 35.22
CA LEU A 5 16.18 1.47 33.82
C LEU A 5 15.67 0.29 32.99
N PHE A 6 15.76 -0.95 33.51
CA PHE A 6 15.22 -2.13 32.84
C PHE A 6 13.70 -2.07 32.68
N ILE A 7 12.97 -1.69 33.72
CA ILE A 7 11.51 -1.54 33.66
C ILE A 7 11.13 -0.45 32.64
N PHE A 8 11.81 0.69 32.69
CA PHE A 8 11.56 1.79 31.75
C PHE A 8 11.79 1.38 30.29
N ILE A 9 12.91 0.72 29.99
CA ILE A 9 13.20 0.21 28.64
C ILE A 9 12.17 -0.82 28.21
N SER A 10 11.78 -1.73 29.12
CA SER A 10 10.78 -2.75 28.81
C SER A 10 9.41 -2.14 28.48
N VAL A 11 8.96 -1.15 29.26
CA VAL A 11 7.71 -0.42 28.99
C VAL A 11 7.79 0.33 27.66
N LEU A 12 8.92 0.97 27.38
CA LEU A 12 9.13 1.69 26.11
C LEU A 12 9.08 0.75 24.90
N LEU A 13 9.77 -0.39 24.97
CA LEU A 13 9.75 -1.40 23.91
C LEU A 13 8.35 -1.98 23.72
N PHE A 14 7.63 -2.24 24.80
CA PHE A 14 6.26 -2.74 24.73
C PHE A 14 5.31 -1.71 24.11
N GLY A 15 5.45 -0.43 24.49
CA GLY A 15 4.68 0.67 23.90
C GLY A 15 4.96 0.84 22.40
N LEU A 16 6.22 0.75 21.98
CA LEU A 16 6.60 0.76 20.56
C LEU A 16 6.00 -0.43 19.83
N ALA A 17 6.14 -1.65 20.36
CA ALA A 17 5.58 -2.85 19.75
C ALA A 17 4.05 -2.76 19.59
N ALA A 18 3.34 -2.27 20.61
CA ALA A 18 1.91 -2.05 20.56
C ALA A 18 1.52 -1.01 19.49
N TYR A 19 2.29 0.09 19.37
CA TYR A 19 2.08 1.11 18.35
C TYR A 19 2.26 0.57 16.92
N PHE A 20 3.35 -0.17 16.68
CA PHE A 20 3.58 -0.83 15.38
C PHE A 20 2.48 -1.83 15.05
N ALA A 21 2.06 -2.64 16.02
CA ALA A 21 0.97 -3.60 15.84
C ALA A 21 -0.35 -2.89 15.51
N PHE A 22 -0.68 -1.81 16.22
CA PHE A 22 -1.89 -1.03 15.95
C PHE A 22 -1.92 -0.52 14.50
N ILE A 23 -0.83 0.11 14.03
CA ILE A 23 -0.76 0.61 12.65
C ILE A 23 -0.84 -0.52 11.63
N TYR A 24 -0.23 -1.67 11.90
CA TYR A 24 -0.17 -2.77 10.95
C TYR A 24 -1.52 -3.50 10.81
N TYR A 25 -2.22 -3.72 11.93
CA TYR A 25 -3.42 -4.56 12.00
C TYR A 25 -4.75 -3.80 11.99
N VAL A 26 -4.78 -2.52 12.38
CA VAL A 26 -6.02 -1.73 12.42
C VAL A 26 -6.08 -0.84 11.18
N PRO A 27 -6.91 -1.18 10.17
CA PRO A 27 -7.12 -0.31 9.02
C PRO A 27 -7.90 0.94 9.45
N PHE A 28 -7.49 2.10 8.96
CA PHE A 28 -8.22 3.35 9.08
C PHE A 28 -9.44 3.38 8.16
N SER A 29 -9.26 2.92 6.92
CA SER A 29 -10.34 2.83 5.94
C SER A 29 -10.11 1.65 5.00
N GLU A 30 -11.18 1.17 4.38
CA GLU A 30 -11.12 0.18 3.30
C GLU A 30 -11.98 0.68 2.15
N GLY A 31 -11.56 0.43 0.92
CA GLY A 31 -12.28 0.94 -0.23
C GLY A 31 -11.75 0.48 -1.57
N TYR A 32 -12.26 1.11 -2.62
CA TYR A 32 -11.95 0.80 -4.00
C TYR A 32 -11.51 2.05 -4.75
N ARG A 33 -10.56 1.88 -5.68
CA ARG A 33 -10.18 2.90 -6.66
C ARG A 33 -10.11 2.24 -8.03
N SER A 34 -10.63 2.92 -9.05
CA SER A 34 -10.50 2.49 -10.44
C SER A 34 -9.74 3.54 -11.24
N GLY A 35 -9.00 3.08 -12.24
CA GLY A 35 -8.27 3.93 -13.18
C GLY A 35 -7.29 3.12 -14.02
N GLU A 36 -6.52 3.81 -14.86
CA GLU A 36 -5.50 3.18 -15.70
C GLU A 36 -4.21 2.97 -14.92
N LEU A 37 -3.69 1.74 -14.90
CA LEU A 37 -2.42 1.40 -14.25
C LEU A 37 -1.26 1.95 -15.08
N ILE A 38 -0.75 3.12 -14.69
CA ILE A 38 0.29 3.84 -15.43
C ILE A 38 1.70 3.41 -15.02
N LYS A 39 1.87 2.91 -13.79
CA LYS A 39 3.17 2.49 -13.25
C LYS A 39 2.99 1.40 -12.22
N PHE A 40 3.88 0.42 -12.30
CA PHE A 40 4.11 -0.53 -11.21
C PHE A 40 5.59 -0.88 -11.16
N SER A 41 6.24 -0.60 -10.03
CA SER A 41 7.69 -0.70 -9.92
C SER A 41 8.13 -1.17 -8.53
N ARG A 42 9.25 -1.90 -8.48
CA ARG A 42 9.91 -2.26 -7.23
C ARG A 42 11.03 -1.27 -6.92
N LYS A 43 10.84 -0.38 -5.96
CA LYS A 43 11.78 0.71 -5.63
C LYS A 43 12.12 0.73 -4.14
N GLY A 44 13.09 1.57 -3.76
CA GLY A 44 13.62 1.67 -2.39
C GLY A 44 15.14 1.51 -2.32
N VAL A 45 15.75 1.94 -1.21
CA VAL A 45 17.22 1.94 -1.01
C VAL A 45 17.65 0.78 -0.12
N LEU A 46 17.21 0.77 1.14
CA LEU A 46 17.54 -0.27 2.12
C LEU A 46 16.61 -1.49 2.00
N VAL A 47 15.32 -1.24 1.83
CA VAL A 47 14.28 -2.25 1.61
C VAL A 47 13.56 -1.90 0.32
N LYS A 48 13.32 -2.92 -0.51
CA LYS A 48 12.62 -2.77 -1.79
C LYS A 48 11.14 -3.07 -1.60
N THR A 49 10.28 -2.10 -1.89
CA THR A 49 8.82 -2.23 -1.82
C THR A 49 8.20 -2.14 -3.22
N TRP A 50 6.98 -2.65 -3.37
CA TRP A 50 6.21 -2.57 -4.61
C TRP A 50 5.28 -1.38 -4.56
N GLU A 51 5.41 -0.50 -5.55
CA GLU A 51 4.73 0.77 -5.60
C GLU A 51 4.08 0.94 -6.97
N GLY A 52 2.80 1.32 -6.96
CA GLY A 52 2.01 1.50 -8.16
C GLY A 52 1.27 2.82 -8.18
N GLU A 53 0.91 3.24 -9.39
CA GLU A 53 0.21 4.49 -9.65
C GLU A 53 -0.92 4.22 -10.64
N ILE A 54 -2.12 4.69 -10.30
CA ILE A 54 -3.30 4.64 -11.16
C ILE A 54 -3.74 6.06 -11.54
N SER A 55 -4.00 6.29 -12.82
CA SER A 55 -4.59 7.52 -13.33
C SER A 55 -6.12 7.43 -13.30
N GLN A 56 -6.77 8.31 -12.54
CA GLN A 56 -8.23 8.36 -12.37
C GLN A 56 -8.94 9.42 -13.22
N GLY A 57 -8.20 10.23 -13.99
CA GLY A 57 -8.74 11.40 -14.70
C GLY A 57 -8.27 11.52 -16.14
N ILE A 58 -8.87 12.45 -16.87
CA ILE A 58 -8.48 12.78 -18.25
C ILE A 58 -7.03 13.28 -18.23
N SER A 59 -6.16 12.63 -19.00
CA SER A 59 -4.73 12.97 -19.15
C SER A 59 -3.87 12.85 -17.89
N GLY A 60 -4.22 11.97 -16.93
CA GLY A 60 -3.34 11.76 -15.76
C GLY A 60 -3.43 12.81 -14.67
N ALA A 61 -4.43 13.70 -14.72
CA ALA A 61 -4.56 14.82 -13.78
C ALA A 61 -4.77 14.39 -12.31
N GLN A 62 -5.26 13.18 -12.07
CA GLN A 62 -5.43 12.63 -10.73
C GLN A 62 -4.74 11.27 -10.64
N ILE A 63 -3.60 11.26 -9.94
CA ILE A 63 -2.81 10.05 -9.69
C ILE A 63 -3.16 9.53 -8.30
N PHE A 64 -3.51 8.25 -8.23
CA PHE A 64 -3.63 7.51 -6.99
C PHE A 64 -2.40 6.62 -6.83
N GLU A 65 -1.55 6.96 -5.88
CA GLU A 65 -0.37 6.17 -5.51
C GLU A 65 -0.74 5.14 -4.45
N PHE A 66 -0.21 3.93 -4.59
CA PHE A 66 -0.44 2.84 -3.65
C PHE A 66 0.79 1.95 -3.51
N SER A 67 0.81 1.20 -2.42
CA SER A 67 1.84 0.23 -2.10
C SER A 67 1.26 -1.18 -2.07
N VAL A 68 2.10 -2.19 -2.35
CA VAL A 68 1.73 -3.60 -2.27
C VAL A 68 2.72 -4.31 -1.37
N GLN A 69 2.22 -5.08 -0.41
CA GLN A 69 3.09 -5.86 0.47
C GLN A 69 3.67 -7.05 -0.28
N ASP A 70 4.94 -7.40 -0.01
CA ASP A 70 5.61 -8.56 -0.61
C ASP A 70 4.89 -9.89 -0.33
N SER A 71 4.03 -9.95 0.70
CA SER A 71 3.17 -11.10 0.99
C SER A 71 2.06 -11.32 -0.06
N GLU A 72 1.63 -10.27 -0.75
CA GLU A 72 0.52 -10.28 -1.72
C GLU A 72 0.99 -10.68 -3.12
N LYS A 73 1.58 -11.88 -3.24
CA LYS A 73 2.20 -12.36 -4.49
C LYS A 73 1.25 -12.36 -5.68
N GLU A 74 0.01 -12.79 -5.47
CA GLU A 74 -1.03 -12.83 -6.51
C GLU A 74 -1.36 -11.42 -7.02
N VAL A 75 -1.46 -10.43 -6.12
CA VAL A 75 -1.71 -9.04 -6.49
C VAL A 75 -0.55 -8.47 -7.29
N ILE A 76 0.69 -8.76 -6.88
CA ILE A 76 1.91 -8.32 -7.56
C ILE A 76 1.96 -8.89 -8.98
N GLU A 77 1.66 -10.18 -9.17
CA GLU A 77 1.64 -10.82 -10.49
C GLU A 77 0.57 -10.22 -11.39
N LYS A 78 -0.66 -10.08 -10.89
CA LYS A 78 -1.76 -9.44 -11.61
C LYS A 78 -1.44 -7.99 -12.01
N LEU A 79 -0.86 -7.20 -11.12
CA LEU A 79 -0.48 -5.81 -11.44
C LEU A 79 0.63 -5.73 -12.49
N LYS A 80 1.55 -6.69 -12.53
CA LYS A 80 2.54 -6.76 -13.63
C LYS A 80 1.87 -7.08 -14.96
N GLU A 81 0.92 -8.02 -14.96
CA GLU A 81 0.18 -8.41 -16.16
C GLU A 81 -0.73 -7.30 -16.67
N TYR A 82 -1.39 -6.58 -15.76
CA TYR A 82 -2.34 -5.51 -16.09
C TYR A 82 -1.68 -4.15 -16.33
N GLN A 83 -0.36 -4.09 -16.48
CA GLN A 83 0.34 -2.82 -16.74
C GLN A 83 -0.20 -2.16 -18.02
N GLY A 84 -0.57 -0.89 -17.92
CA GLY A 84 -1.20 -0.14 -19.01
C GLY A 84 -2.69 -0.45 -19.23
N GLN A 85 -3.31 -1.27 -18.38
CA GLN A 85 -4.73 -1.58 -18.46
C GLN A 85 -5.54 -0.80 -17.44
N TYR A 86 -6.84 -0.69 -17.67
CA TYR A 86 -7.77 -0.14 -16.70
C TYR A 86 -8.11 -1.19 -15.64
N VAL A 87 -7.88 -0.85 -14.37
CA VAL A 87 -8.01 -1.76 -13.25
C VAL A 87 -8.82 -1.12 -12.13
N LYS A 88 -9.43 -1.98 -11.32
CA LYS A 88 -9.99 -1.65 -10.02
C LYS A 88 -9.18 -2.32 -8.95
N VAL A 89 -8.65 -1.51 -8.04
CA VAL A 89 -7.89 -1.96 -6.88
C VAL A 89 -8.73 -1.83 -5.61
N THR A 90 -8.63 -2.84 -4.75
CA THR A 90 -9.16 -2.80 -3.39
C THR A 90 -8.02 -2.49 -2.44
N TYR A 91 -8.18 -1.47 -1.60
CA TYR A 91 -7.14 -1.02 -0.69
C TYR A 91 -7.58 -1.07 0.77
N LYS A 92 -6.60 -1.25 1.65
CA LYS A 92 -6.68 -0.95 3.07
C LYS A 92 -5.79 0.26 3.37
N GLU A 93 -6.38 1.32 3.89
CA GLU A 93 -5.64 2.49 4.36
C GLU A 93 -5.20 2.26 5.80
N ARG A 94 -3.92 2.49 6.08
CA ARG A 94 -3.39 2.49 7.45
C ARG A 94 -3.22 3.91 7.97
N TYR A 95 -3.23 4.08 9.29
CA TYR A 95 -2.98 5.38 9.92
C TYR A 95 -1.61 5.98 9.55
N ALA A 96 -0.61 5.12 9.39
CA ALA A 96 0.72 5.46 8.96
C ALA A 96 1.34 4.32 8.14
N THR A 97 2.45 4.63 7.47
CA THR A 97 3.30 3.66 6.79
C THR A 97 4.72 3.72 7.33
N PHE A 98 5.50 2.69 7.07
CA PHE A 98 6.91 2.62 7.40
C PHE A 98 7.72 2.33 6.14
N PHE A 99 8.95 2.83 6.08
CA PHE A 99 9.80 2.76 4.89
C PHE A 99 10.09 1.33 4.40
N TRP A 100 9.89 0.32 5.25
CA TRP A 100 10.07 -1.09 4.90
C TRP A 100 8.77 -1.80 4.51
N LEU A 101 7.61 -1.15 4.67
CA LEU A 101 6.31 -1.69 4.27
C LEU A 101 5.82 -1.12 2.94
N GLY A 102 6.03 0.17 2.71
CA GLY A 102 5.63 0.85 1.48
C GLY A 102 5.72 2.37 1.58
N ASP A 103 5.72 3.04 0.44
CA ASP A 103 5.81 4.50 0.36
C ASP A 103 4.50 5.19 0.76
N THR A 104 3.37 4.51 0.63
CA THR A 104 2.03 5.07 0.83
C THR A 104 1.30 4.42 2.00
N LYS A 105 0.21 5.06 2.44
CA LYS A 105 -0.71 4.50 3.44
C LYS A 105 -1.73 3.53 2.85
N TYR A 106 -1.80 3.45 1.52
CA TYR A 106 -2.81 2.67 0.81
C TYR A 106 -2.20 1.35 0.34
N TYR A 107 -2.61 0.27 1.00
CA TYR A 107 -2.11 -1.07 0.70
C TYR A 107 -3.11 -1.85 -0.13
N ILE A 108 -2.73 -2.24 -1.34
CA ILE A 108 -3.61 -3.02 -2.20
C ILE A 108 -3.64 -4.48 -1.74
N ILE A 109 -4.85 -5.01 -1.61
CA ILE A 109 -5.12 -6.39 -1.22
C ILE A 109 -5.78 -7.19 -2.34
N ASN A 110 -6.31 -6.52 -3.37
CA ASN A 110 -6.93 -7.17 -4.50
C ASN A 110 -6.92 -6.25 -5.73
N VAL A 111 -6.82 -6.85 -6.92
CA VAL A 111 -6.90 -6.15 -8.21
C VAL A 111 -7.74 -6.95 -9.20
N VAL A 112 -8.59 -6.24 -9.94
CA VAL A 112 -9.43 -6.79 -11.00
C VAL A 112 -9.32 -5.89 -12.23
N GLN A 113 -9.22 -6.49 -13.40
CA GLN A 113 -9.28 -5.74 -14.67
C GLN A 113 -10.72 -5.28 -14.92
N GLU A 114 -10.91 -4.01 -15.27
CA GLU A 114 -12.21 -3.44 -15.63
C GLU A 114 -12.15 -2.80 -17.02
N LYS A 115 -13.29 -2.70 -17.71
CA LYS A 115 -13.35 -1.95 -18.96
C LYS A 115 -13.31 -0.45 -18.63
N SER A 116 -12.40 0.27 -19.29
CA SER A 116 -12.34 1.72 -19.15
C SER A 116 -13.67 2.36 -19.53
N PRO A 117 -14.21 3.28 -18.70
CA PRO A 117 -15.45 3.98 -19.01
C PRO A 117 -15.33 4.89 -20.24
N HIS A 118 -14.10 5.23 -20.64
CA HIS A 118 -13.82 6.08 -21.81
C HIS A 118 -13.96 5.34 -23.14
N PHE A 119 -13.85 4.01 -23.14
CA PHE A 119 -13.93 3.17 -24.35
C PHE A 119 -15.22 2.36 -24.40
N ARG A 120 -16.33 2.89 -23.86
CA ARG A 120 -17.63 2.22 -23.89
C ARG A 120 -18.12 2.12 -25.35
N GLN A 121 -17.81 1.00 -26.01
CA GLN A 121 -18.52 0.50 -27.20
C GLN A 121 -19.66 -0.40 -26.76
#